data_AF-A0AB38AT01-F1
#
_entry.id   AF-A0AB38AT01-F1
#
_cell.length_a   1.000
_cell.length_b   1.000
_cell.length_c   1.000
_cell.angle_alpha   90.00
_cell.angle_beta   90.00
_cell.angle_gamma   90.00
#
_symmetry.space_group_name_H-M   'P 1'
#
loop_
_entity.id
_entity.type
_entity.pdbx_description
1 polymer ?
#
loop_
_entity_poly.entity_id
_entity_poly.type
_entity_poly.pdbx_seq_one_letter_code
_entity_poly.pdbx_strand_id
1 'polypeptide(L)'
;MTTEQQKLKAFEAQIRPWQSQLSSGHRPVQENWCATIEQTRVVHAWEESIIDGMLQTADYARHIFIRYAEMRNSPRDTDEAVHARLKRQEMLYQPGRKFRILMWEAALHALICPPTVLAAQLDHLAGVMDVDSVELGVVPFHAPLKIPPANSFIILDNRVAVAEDWHAELWLEDADTIATYLKIWNTLRESAVYGTQAQNIINRARRSISSA
;
A
#
# COMPACT_ATOMS: atom_id res chain seq x y z
N MET A 1 -32.19 20.63 2.05
CA MET A 1 -31.49 19.86 1.00
C MET A 1 -32.39 18.72 0.56
N THR A 2 -32.46 18.46 -0.74
CA THR A 2 -33.19 17.29 -1.27
C THR A 2 -32.42 16.00 -0.98
N THR A 3 -33.10 14.86 -0.99
CA THR A 3 -32.48 13.52 -0.79
C THR A 3 -31.36 13.26 -1.80
N GLU A 4 -31.50 13.78 -3.02
CA GLU A 4 -30.48 13.69 -4.08
C GLU A 4 -29.24 14.52 -3.77
N GLN A 5 -29.40 15.75 -3.26
CA GLN A 5 -28.28 16.58 -2.79
C GLN A 5 -27.55 15.97 -1.60
N GLN A 6 -28.25 15.23 -0.73
CA GLN A 6 -27.63 14.51 0.38
C GLN A 6 -26.80 13.32 -0.10
N LYS A 7 -27.32 12.54 -1.06
CA LYS A 7 -26.59 11.43 -1.69
C LYS A 7 -25.34 11.91 -2.42
N LEU A 8 -25.44 13.02 -3.17
CA LEU A 8 -24.31 13.60 -3.87
C LEU A 8 -23.21 14.04 -2.90
N LYS A 9 -23.56 14.77 -1.83
CA LYS A 9 -22.56 15.17 -0.82
C LYS A 9 -21.92 13.98 -0.11
N ALA A 10 -22.69 12.92 0.16
CA ALA A 10 -22.14 11.71 0.77
C ALA A 10 -21.15 11.02 -0.17
N PHE A 11 -21.44 10.96 -1.46
CA PHE A 11 -20.52 10.43 -2.48
C PHE A 11 -19.27 11.31 -2.63
N GLU A 12 -19.43 12.62 -2.72
CA GLU A 12 -18.30 13.57 -2.80
C GLU A 12 -17.37 13.47 -1.58
N ALA A 13 -17.91 13.23 -0.39
CA ALA A 13 -17.12 13.09 0.84
C ALA A 13 -16.23 11.84 0.86
N GLN A 14 -16.53 10.83 0.04
CA GLN A 14 -15.70 9.62 -0.11
C GLN A 14 -14.46 9.92 -0.98
N ILE A 15 -14.52 10.94 -1.81
CA ILE A 15 -13.42 11.33 -2.70
C ILE A 15 -12.55 12.34 -1.94
N ARG A 16 -11.28 11.99 -1.71
CA ARG A 16 -10.30 12.86 -1.05
C ARG A 16 -9.24 13.29 -2.06
N PRO A 17 -9.41 14.44 -2.74
CA PRO A 17 -8.48 14.89 -3.77
C PRO A 17 -7.09 15.09 -3.18
N TRP A 18 -6.07 14.53 -3.83
CA TRP A 18 -4.70 14.64 -3.37
C TRP A 18 -4.22 16.09 -3.26
N GLN A 19 -4.70 16.99 -4.12
CA GLN A 19 -4.40 18.42 -4.02
C GLN A 19 -4.87 19.02 -2.70
N SER A 20 -6.03 18.61 -2.19
CA SER A 20 -6.53 19.06 -0.89
C SER A 20 -5.79 18.36 0.25
N GLN A 21 -5.61 17.04 0.17
CA GLN A 21 -4.94 16.25 1.20
C GLN A 21 -3.50 16.72 1.46
N LEU A 22 -2.76 17.01 0.38
CA LEU A 22 -1.35 17.39 0.43
C LEU A 22 -1.12 18.89 0.56
N SER A 23 -2.18 19.70 0.72
CA SER A 23 -2.05 21.16 0.90
C SER A 23 -1.21 21.54 2.13
N SER A 24 -1.19 20.68 3.15
CA SER A 24 -0.39 20.84 4.37
C SER A 24 0.82 19.88 4.43
N GLY A 25 1.19 19.25 3.30
CA GLY A 25 2.28 18.27 3.23
C GLY A 25 1.83 16.82 3.37
N HIS A 26 2.80 15.90 3.35
CA HIS A 26 2.59 14.46 3.43
C HIS A 26 2.44 13.95 4.88
N ARG A 27 3.03 14.64 5.87
CA ARG A 27 2.96 14.24 7.29
C ARG A 27 1.53 14.14 7.79
N PRO A 28 0.61 15.12 7.59
CA PRO A 28 -0.77 14.99 8.07
C PRO A 28 -1.51 13.81 7.44
N VAL A 29 -1.23 13.50 6.16
CA VAL A 29 -1.79 12.33 5.48
C VAL A 29 -1.31 11.04 6.16
N GLN A 30 -0.02 10.95 6.50
CA GLN A 30 0.52 9.80 7.22
C GLN A 30 -0.03 9.69 8.65
N GLU A 31 -0.21 10.80 9.36
CA GLU A 31 -0.82 10.82 10.70
C GLU A 31 -2.27 10.31 10.68
N ASN A 32 -3.07 10.70 9.68
CA ASN A 32 -4.42 10.16 9.48
C ASN A 32 -4.40 8.66 9.23
N TRP A 33 -3.46 8.20 8.40
CA TRP A 33 -3.22 6.79 8.15
C TRP A 33 -2.78 6.03 9.40
N CYS A 34 -1.95 6.61 10.26
CA CYS A 34 -1.59 6.03 11.56
C CYS A 34 -2.83 5.82 12.42
N ALA A 35 -3.65 6.86 12.60
CA ALA A 35 -4.87 6.79 13.40
C ALA A 35 -5.85 5.72 12.86
N THR A 36 -5.92 5.58 11.54
CA THR A 36 -6.78 4.58 10.89
C THR A 36 -6.27 3.15 11.12
N ILE A 37 -4.97 2.91 10.93
CA ILE A 37 -4.36 1.58 11.14
C ILE A 37 -4.37 1.20 12.63
N GLU A 38 -4.19 2.17 13.55
CA GLU A 38 -4.31 1.95 14.99
C GLU A 38 -5.64 1.31 15.39
N GLN A 39 -6.72 1.68 14.70
CA GLN A 39 -8.06 1.15 14.95
C GLN A 39 -8.40 -0.11 14.13
N THR A 40 -7.49 -0.58 13.26
CA THR A 40 -7.72 -1.68 12.34
C THR A 40 -7.10 -2.99 12.81
N ARG A 41 -7.86 -4.09 12.87
CA ARG A 41 -7.33 -5.42 13.25
C ARG A 41 -6.87 -6.23 12.05
N VAL A 42 -7.58 -6.15 10.93
CA VAL A 42 -7.27 -6.90 9.71
C VAL A 42 -7.14 -5.93 8.55
N VAL A 43 -5.98 -5.97 7.90
CA VAL A 43 -5.68 -5.25 6.67
C VAL A 43 -5.58 -6.25 5.54
N HIS A 44 -6.26 -5.98 4.43
CA HIS A 44 -5.99 -6.62 3.15
C HIS A 44 -5.47 -5.57 2.19
N ALA A 45 -4.26 -5.73 1.67
CA ALA A 45 -3.67 -4.81 0.72
C ALA A 45 -3.38 -5.52 -0.61
N TRP A 46 -3.56 -4.78 -1.70
CA TRP A 46 -3.05 -5.11 -3.02
C TRP A 46 -2.16 -3.96 -3.47
N GLU A 47 -0.93 -4.29 -3.89
CA GLU A 47 0.02 -3.33 -4.45
C GLU A 47 0.50 -3.77 -5.82
N GLU A 48 0.21 -3.00 -6.87
CA GLU A 48 0.63 -3.36 -8.22
C GLU A 48 2.02 -2.84 -8.60
N SER A 49 2.44 -1.68 -8.09
CA SER A 49 3.61 -0.97 -8.66
C SER A 49 4.63 -0.48 -7.64
N ILE A 50 4.32 -0.50 -6.34
CA ILE A 50 5.21 -0.08 -5.27
C ILE A 50 5.15 -1.08 -4.11
N ILE A 51 6.20 -1.12 -3.29
CA ILE A 51 6.19 -1.96 -2.08
C ILE A 51 5.24 -1.34 -1.05
N ASP A 52 4.41 -2.17 -0.41
CA ASP A 52 3.42 -1.74 0.58
C ASP A 52 4.04 -0.84 1.66
N GLY A 53 3.37 0.28 1.97
CA GLY A 53 3.85 1.28 2.92
C GLY A 53 4.12 0.76 4.34
N MET A 54 3.51 -0.36 4.74
CA MET A 54 3.77 -1.06 6.00
C MET A 54 5.08 -1.85 5.98
N LEU A 55 5.61 -2.17 4.79
CA LEU A 55 6.81 -2.98 4.60
C LEU A 55 7.99 -2.16 4.03
N GLN A 56 7.87 -0.83 3.96
CA GLN A 56 8.92 0.05 3.44
C GLN A 56 9.98 0.38 4.49
N THR A 57 11.25 0.34 4.10
CA THR A 57 12.36 0.98 4.80
C THR A 57 12.24 2.50 4.75
N ALA A 58 12.89 3.18 5.71
CA ALA A 58 12.92 4.63 5.79
C ALA A 58 13.40 5.29 4.48
N ASP A 59 14.47 4.76 3.89
CA ASP A 59 15.07 5.32 2.68
C ASP A 59 14.20 5.10 1.45
N TYR A 60 13.53 3.95 1.32
CA TYR A 60 12.57 3.74 0.24
C TYR A 60 11.39 4.71 0.36
N ALA A 61 10.79 4.81 1.56
CA ALA A 61 9.69 5.72 1.83
C ALA A 61 10.06 7.19 1.55
N ARG A 62 11.27 7.61 1.93
CA ARG A 62 11.80 8.96 1.64
C ARG A 62 11.75 9.28 0.15
N HIS A 63 12.21 8.36 -0.71
CA HIS A 63 12.20 8.58 -2.16
C HIS A 63 10.79 8.67 -2.72
N ILE A 64 9.85 7.83 -2.25
CA ILE A 64 8.43 7.93 -2.61
C ILE A 64 7.89 9.33 -2.30
N PHE A 65 8.10 9.82 -1.08
CA PHE A 65 7.61 11.14 -0.67
C PHE A 65 8.25 12.29 -1.45
N ILE A 66 9.56 12.24 -1.70
CA ILE A 66 10.24 13.27 -2.52
C ILE A 66 9.60 13.34 -3.91
N ARG A 67 9.41 12.19 -4.58
CA ARG A 67 8.84 12.14 -5.93
C ARG A 67 7.41 12.69 -5.99
N TYR A 68 6.56 12.30 -5.02
CA TYR A 68 5.20 12.81 -4.98
C TYR A 68 5.14 14.30 -4.61
N ALA A 69 5.97 14.77 -3.68
CA ALA A 69 6.03 16.18 -3.32
C ALA A 69 6.48 17.05 -4.50
N GLU A 70 7.48 16.59 -5.26
CA GLU A 70 7.94 17.24 -6.50
C GLU A 70 6.81 17.31 -7.54
N MET A 71 6.15 16.18 -7.81
CA MET A 71 5.09 16.10 -8.83
C MET A 71 3.86 16.95 -8.46
N ARG A 72 3.51 17.01 -7.17
CA ARG A 72 2.31 17.71 -6.67
C ARG A 72 2.57 19.15 -6.26
N ASN A 73 3.84 19.57 -6.23
CA ASN A 73 4.27 20.84 -5.66
C ASN A 73 3.72 21.07 -4.24
N SER A 74 3.75 20.02 -3.40
CA SER A 74 3.30 20.09 -2.02
C SER A 74 4.41 20.58 -1.08
N PRO A 75 4.09 20.99 0.16
CA PRO A 75 5.10 21.28 1.17
C PRO A 75 6.10 20.13 1.36
N ARG A 76 7.35 20.50 1.65
CA ARG A 76 8.46 19.55 1.86
C ARG A 76 8.58 19.21 3.34
N ASP A 77 7.85 18.18 3.77
CA ASP A 77 7.85 17.61 5.13
C ASP A 77 8.22 16.12 5.12
N THR A 78 9.15 15.77 4.23
CA THR A 78 9.52 14.39 3.92
C THR A 78 9.99 13.62 5.15
N ASP A 79 10.86 14.19 5.97
CA ASP A 79 11.43 13.46 7.12
C ASP A 79 10.37 13.19 8.18
N GLU A 80 9.45 14.13 8.41
CA GLU A 80 8.32 13.93 9.31
C GLU A 80 7.30 12.92 8.76
N ALA A 81 7.06 12.94 7.44
CA ALA A 81 6.20 11.95 6.79
C ALA A 81 6.81 10.54 6.86
N VAL A 82 8.13 10.40 6.68
CA VAL A 82 8.86 9.14 6.89
C VAL A 82 8.73 8.69 8.34
N HIS A 83 8.95 9.59 9.31
CA HIS A 83 8.81 9.26 10.72
C HIS A 83 7.40 8.74 11.06
N ALA A 84 6.35 9.43 10.60
CA ALA A 84 4.97 9.00 10.78
C ALA A 84 4.72 7.62 10.15
N ARG A 85 5.23 7.37 8.93
CA ARG A 85 5.09 6.07 8.27
C ARG A 85 5.78 4.96 9.05
N LEU A 86 7.01 5.17 9.54
CA LEU A 86 7.72 4.16 10.33
C LEU A 86 7.03 3.87 11.67
N LYS A 87 6.49 4.91 12.33
CA LYS A 87 5.68 4.73 13.54
C LYS A 87 4.47 3.82 13.29
N ARG A 88 3.80 3.98 12.14
CA ARG A 88 2.70 3.10 11.73
C ARG A 88 3.11 1.64 11.62
N GLN A 89 4.35 1.36 11.20
CA GLN A 89 4.87 0.00 11.01
C GLN A 89 5.07 -0.76 12.33
N GLU A 90 5.14 -0.07 13.47
CA GLU A 90 5.16 -0.72 14.79
C GLU A 90 3.94 -1.62 15.01
N MET A 91 2.84 -1.35 14.30
CA MET A 91 1.59 -2.11 14.40
C MET A 91 1.74 -3.54 13.85
N LEU A 92 2.75 -3.81 13.01
CA LEU A 92 3.10 -5.17 12.58
C LEU A 92 3.45 -6.08 13.76
N TYR A 93 3.98 -5.52 14.86
CA TYR A 93 4.43 -6.32 16.00
C TYR A 93 3.40 -6.37 17.13
N GLN A 94 2.24 -5.75 16.95
CA GLN A 94 1.17 -5.76 17.95
C GLN A 94 0.30 -7.03 17.86
N PRO A 95 0.03 -7.71 18.99
CA PRO A 95 -0.84 -8.88 19.01
C PRO A 95 -2.26 -8.58 18.51
N GLY A 96 -2.90 -9.59 17.91
CA GLY A 96 -4.30 -9.49 17.47
C GLY A 96 -4.52 -8.74 16.17
N ARG A 97 -3.44 -8.37 15.46
CA ARG A 97 -3.49 -7.74 14.13
C ARG A 97 -3.05 -8.71 13.03
N LYS A 98 -3.57 -8.52 11.83
CA LYS A 98 -3.21 -9.28 10.62
C LYS A 98 -3.09 -8.36 9.41
N PHE A 99 -1.96 -8.44 8.72
CA PHE A 99 -1.65 -7.69 7.51
C PHE A 99 -1.50 -8.68 6.36
N ARG A 100 -2.54 -8.79 5.54
CA ARG A 100 -2.61 -9.69 4.39
C ARG A 100 -2.29 -8.90 3.13
N ILE A 101 -1.04 -8.95 2.72
CA ILE A 101 -0.49 -8.10 1.68
C ILE A 101 -0.25 -8.96 0.45
N LEU A 102 -0.82 -8.54 -0.68
CA LEU A 102 -0.53 -9.09 -1.99
C LEU A 102 0.22 -8.04 -2.79
N MET A 103 1.36 -8.41 -3.37
CA MET A 103 2.10 -7.52 -4.26
C MET A 103 2.26 -8.16 -5.63
N TRP A 104 2.07 -7.39 -6.70
CA TRP A 104 2.51 -7.82 -8.01
C TRP A 104 4.04 -7.80 -8.08
N GLU A 105 4.64 -8.74 -8.82
CA GLU A 105 6.09 -8.78 -8.97
C GLU A 105 6.67 -7.46 -9.51
N ALA A 106 5.91 -6.67 -10.27
CA ALA A 106 6.33 -5.35 -10.74
C ALA A 106 6.79 -4.41 -9.61
N ALA A 107 6.13 -4.45 -8.45
CA ALA A 107 6.51 -3.64 -7.29
C ALA A 107 7.96 -3.92 -6.81
N LEU A 108 8.46 -5.13 -7.03
CA LEU A 108 9.82 -5.53 -6.63
C LEU A 108 10.90 -5.02 -7.60
N HIS A 109 10.49 -4.62 -8.81
CA HIS A 109 11.38 -4.15 -9.88
C HIS A 109 11.27 -2.64 -10.14
N ALA A 110 10.27 -1.96 -9.56
CA ALA A 110 10.05 -0.54 -9.74
C ALA A 110 11.18 0.30 -9.10
N LEU A 111 12.04 0.88 -9.93
CA LEU A 111 13.20 1.66 -9.50
C LEU A 111 12.83 3.12 -9.18
N ILE A 112 11.98 3.33 -8.18
CA ILE A 112 11.58 4.67 -7.71
C ILE A 112 12.66 5.37 -6.85
N CYS A 113 13.63 4.59 -6.37
CA CYS A 113 14.77 4.99 -5.55
C CYS A 113 16.08 4.47 -6.18
N PRO A 114 17.26 4.93 -5.71
CA PRO A 114 18.54 4.41 -6.18
C PRO A 114 18.62 2.87 -6.04
N PRO A 115 19.35 2.16 -6.92
CA PRO A 115 19.50 0.71 -6.88
C PRO A 115 19.91 0.17 -5.51
N THR A 116 20.83 0.84 -4.81
CA THR A 116 21.27 0.44 -3.46
C THR A 116 20.16 0.51 -2.42
N VAL A 117 19.23 1.46 -2.55
CA VAL A 117 18.06 1.61 -1.66
C VAL A 117 17.03 0.53 -1.96
N LEU A 118 16.75 0.25 -3.25
CA LEU A 118 15.85 -0.84 -3.62
C LEU A 118 16.42 -2.20 -3.16
N ALA A 119 17.72 -2.41 -3.29
CA ALA A 119 18.39 -3.60 -2.77
C ALA A 119 18.16 -3.79 -1.27
N ALA A 120 18.43 -2.76 -0.46
CA ALA A 120 18.21 -2.80 0.98
C ALA A 120 16.73 -3.02 1.34
N GLN A 121 15.83 -2.43 0.56
CA GLN A 121 14.39 -2.62 0.70
C GLN A 121 13.96 -4.08 0.46
N LEU A 122 14.50 -4.73 -0.57
CA LEU A 122 14.19 -6.14 -0.85
C LEU A 122 14.82 -7.08 0.19
N ASP A 123 16.01 -6.74 0.71
CA ASP A 123 16.63 -7.46 1.83
C ASP A 123 15.75 -7.35 3.10
N HIS A 124 15.16 -6.18 3.36
CA HIS A 124 14.19 -5.99 4.43
C HIS A 124 12.90 -6.80 4.22
N LEU A 125 12.36 -6.84 2.99
CA LEU A 125 11.18 -7.64 2.67
C LEU A 125 11.36 -9.13 3.02
N ALA A 126 12.54 -9.68 2.77
CA ALA A 126 12.84 -11.07 3.12
C ALA A 126 12.79 -11.32 4.64
N GLY A 127 13.12 -10.32 5.47
CA GLY A 127 13.07 -10.44 6.93
C GLY A 127 11.67 -10.24 7.54
N VAL A 128 10.82 -9.39 6.96
CA VAL A 128 9.46 -9.17 7.48
C VAL A 128 8.48 -10.32 7.18
N MET A 129 8.83 -11.22 6.27
CA MET A 129 8.03 -12.44 6.01
C MET A 129 7.95 -13.38 7.21
N ASP A 130 8.87 -13.28 8.16
CA ASP A 130 8.88 -14.09 9.39
C ASP A 130 8.04 -13.46 10.53
N VAL A 131 7.40 -12.31 10.29
CA VAL A 131 6.55 -11.64 11.30
C VAL A 131 5.16 -12.29 11.33
N ASP A 132 4.74 -12.80 12.49
CA ASP A 132 3.48 -13.55 12.68
C ASP A 132 2.19 -12.82 12.25
N SER A 133 2.20 -11.49 12.23
CA SER A 133 1.06 -10.69 11.80
C SER A 133 0.98 -10.53 10.28
N VAL A 134 2.06 -10.82 9.55
CA VAL A 134 2.21 -10.57 8.11
C VAL A 134 1.94 -11.85 7.31
N GLU A 135 0.99 -11.78 6.38
CA GLU A 135 0.80 -12.76 5.32
C GLU A 135 1.16 -12.08 4.00
N LEU A 136 2.38 -12.31 3.50
CA LEU A 136 2.87 -11.71 2.26
C LEU A 136 2.76 -12.70 1.09
N GLY A 137 1.91 -12.37 0.11
CA GLY A 137 1.81 -13.04 -1.17
C GLY A 137 2.41 -12.20 -2.29
N VAL A 138 3.03 -12.85 -3.25
CA VAL A 138 3.54 -12.22 -4.48
C VAL A 138 2.84 -12.83 -5.67
N VAL A 139 2.33 -12.02 -6.60
CA VAL A 139 1.81 -12.48 -7.90
C VAL A 139 2.97 -12.44 -8.91
N PRO A 140 3.53 -13.59 -9.32
CA PRO A 140 4.64 -13.64 -10.28
C PRO A 140 4.23 -13.13 -11.67
N PHE A 141 5.18 -12.58 -12.43
CA PHE A 141 4.94 -12.18 -13.82
C PHE A 141 4.45 -13.32 -14.73
N HIS A 142 4.85 -14.55 -14.44
CA HIS A 142 4.50 -15.73 -15.22
C HIS A 142 3.31 -16.51 -14.65
N ALA A 143 2.60 -15.96 -13.67
CA ALA A 143 1.41 -16.62 -13.13
C ALA A 143 0.23 -16.53 -14.11
N PRO A 144 -0.60 -17.59 -14.23
CA PRO A 144 -1.89 -17.48 -14.89
C PRO A 144 -2.79 -16.50 -14.10
N LEU A 145 -2.97 -15.30 -14.64
CA LEU A 145 -3.76 -14.25 -14.00
C LEU A 145 -5.26 -14.58 -14.06
N LYS A 146 -5.93 -14.53 -12.91
CA LYS A 146 -7.40 -14.65 -12.84
C LYS A 146 -8.11 -13.38 -13.29
N ILE A 147 -7.51 -12.23 -12.97
CA ILE A 147 -7.95 -10.89 -13.38
C ILE A 147 -6.71 -10.01 -13.59
N PRO A 148 -6.80 -8.91 -14.34
CA PRO A 148 -5.66 -8.00 -14.55
C PRO A 148 -5.17 -7.38 -13.23
N PRO A 149 -3.84 -7.24 -13.03
CA PRO A 149 -3.29 -6.43 -11.95
C PRO A 149 -3.58 -4.95 -12.25
N ALA A 150 -4.53 -4.38 -11.53
CA ALA A 150 -4.96 -2.99 -11.64
C ALA A 150 -4.55 -2.20 -10.38
N ASN A 151 -5.12 -1.02 -10.19
CA ASN A 151 -4.81 -0.08 -9.10
C ASN A 151 -4.73 -0.70 -7.70
N SER A 152 -3.80 -0.19 -6.88
CA SER A 152 -3.65 -0.52 -5.47
C SER A 152 -4.91 -0.18 -4.70
N PHE A 153 -5.19 -1.01 -3.70
CA PHE A 153 -6.24 -0.75 -2.74
C PHE A 153 -5.96 -1.45 -1.42
N ILE A 154 -6.56 -0.94 -0.36
CA ILE A 154 -6.49 -1.48 0.98
C ILE A 154 -7.88 -1.60 1.59
N ILE A 155 -8.14 -2.68 2.30
CA ILE A 155 -9.39 -2.96 3.00
C ILE A 155 -9.08 -3.05 4.49
N LEU A 156 -9.83 -2.30 5.30
CA LEU A 156 -9.62 -2.19 6.74
C LEU A 156 -10.84 -2.75 7.47
N ASP A 157 -10.69 -3.88 8.17
CA ASP A 157 -11.73 -4.54 8.99
C ASP A 157 -13.07 -4.80 8.27
N ASN A 158 -13.07 -4.94 6.94
CA ASN A 158 -14.29 -4.97 6.11
C ASN A 158 -15.24 -3.78 6.38
N ARG A 159 -14.70 -2.67 6.87
CA ARG A 159 -15.42 -1.43 7.19
C ARG A 159 -15.22 -0.36 6.14
N VAL A 160 -14.04 -0.35 5.52
CA VAL A 160 -13.70 0.61 4.47
C VAL A 160 -12.74 -0.05 3.48
N ALA A 161 -12.97 0.21 2.20
CA ALA A 161 -12.00 0.02 1.14
C ALA A 161 -11.44 1.39 0.75
N VAL A 162 -10.13 1.52 0.73
CA VAL A 162 -9.44 2.73 0.26
C VAL A 162 -8.73 2.38 -1.03
N ALA A 163 -9.11 3.05 -2.12
CA ALA A 163 -8.48 2.89 -3.42
C ALA A 163 -7.78 4.19 -3.80
N GLU A 164 -6.58 4.09 -4.37
CA GLU A 164 -5.80 5.25 -4.78
C GLU A 164 -5.82 5.38 -6.31
N ASP A 165 -6.02 6.61 -6.77
CA ASP A 165 -5.86 6.99 -8.17
C ASP A 165 -5.13 8.35 -8.24
N TRP A 166 -4.76 8.78 -9.44
CA TRP A 166 -3.95 9.96 -9.67
C TRP A 166 -4.58 11.24 -9.14
N HIS A 167 -5.91 11.36 -9.19
CA HIS A 167 -6.61 12.58 -8.78
C HIS A 167 -7.01 12.58 -7.30
N ALA A 168 -7.26 11.41 -6.70
CA ALA A 168 -7.80 11.30 -5.35
C ALA A 168 -7.53 9.94 -4.71
N GLU A 169 -7.73 9.90 -3.40
CA GLU A 169 -7.93 8.69 -2.61
C GLU A 169 -9.43 8.51 -2.36
N LEU A 170 -9.96 7.31 -2.59
CA LEU A 170 -11.38 6.99 -2.49
C LEU A 170 -11.63 6.17 -1.23
N TRP A 171 -12.35 6.71 -0.25
CA TRP A 171 -12.72 6.04 1.01
C TRP A 171 -14.14 5.50 0.94
N LEU A 172 -14.26 4.21 0.65
CA LEU A 172 -15.51 3.56 0.26
C LEU A 172 -16.00 2.69 1.43
N GLU A 173 -17.06 3.14 2.10
CA GLU A 173 -17.60 2.52 3.32
C GLU A 173 -18.86 1.68 3.07
N ASP A 174 -19.38 1.64 1.83
CA ASP A 174 -20.58 0.87 1.53
C ASP A 174 -20.26 -0.63 1.41
N ALA A 175 -21.16 -1.45 1.95
CA ALA A 175 -20.94 -2.89 2.10
C ALA A 175 -20.77 -3.63 0.76
N ASP A 176 -21.48 -3.21 -0.29
CA ASP A 176 -21.45 -3.86 -1.61
C ASP A 176 -20.12 -3.57 -2.33
N THR A 177 -19.60 -2.35 -2.22
CA THR A 177 -18.28 -1.98 -2.71
C THR A 177 -17.18 -2.71 -1.93
N ILE A 178 -17.25 -2.74 -0.60
CA ILE A 178 -16.28 -3.49 0.22
C ILE A 178 -16.29 -4.98 -0.17
N ALA A 179 -17.47 -5.57 -0.35
CA ALA A 179 -17.60 -6.96 -0.82
C ALA A 179 -16.98 -7.16 -2.21
N THR A 180 -17.11 -6.16 -3.09
CA THR A 180 -16.46 -6.17 -4.41
C THR A 180 -14.93 -6.15 -4.30
N TYR A 181 -14.36 -5.25 -3.49
CA TYR A 181 -12.91 -5.21 -3.27
C TYR A 181 -12.38 -6.50 -2.61
N LEU A 182 -13.10 -7.07 -1.65
CA LEU A 182 -12.75 -8.37 -1.06
C LEU A 182 -12.78 -9.49 -2.11
N LYS A 183 -13.77 -9.49 -3.00
CA LYS A 183 -13.84 -10.46 -4.10
C LYS A 183 -12.63 -10.31 -5.04
N ILE A 184 -12.27 -9.07 -5.39
CA ILE A 184 -11.08 -8.77 -6.22
C ILE A 184 -9.82 -9.26 -5.53
N TRP A 185 -9.62 -8.93 -4.25
CA TRP A 185 -8.47 -9.36 -3.46
C TRP A 185 -8.35 -10.89 -3.40
N ASN A 186 -9.45 -11.59 -3.13
CA ASN A 186 -9.49 -13.06 -3.13
C ASN A 186 -9.21 -13.65 -4.52
N THR A 187 -9.61 -12.96 -5.59
CA THR A 187 -9.35 -13.41 -6.97
C THR A 187 -7.87 -13.22 -7.35
N LEU A 188 -7.24 -12.11 -6.92
CA LEU A 188 -5.80 -11.88 -7.08
C LEU A 188 -4.99 -12.91 -6.30
N ARG A 189 -5.43 -13.25 -5.08
CA ARG A 189 -4.82 -14.28 -4.23
C ARG A 189 -4.68 -15.64 -4.93
N GLU A 190 -5.63 -16.03 -5.77
CA GLU A 190 -5.55 -17.28 -6.53
C GLU A 190 -4.36 -17.33 -7.52
N SER A 191 -3.79 -16.17 -7.88
CA SER A 191 -2.61 -16.06 -8.74
C SER A 191 -1.31 -15.86 -7.94
N ALA A 192 -1.41 -15.72 -6.61
CA ALA A 192 -0.29 -15.41 -5.74
C ALA A 192 0.43 -16.68 -5.23
N VAL A 193 1.73 -16.54 -5.00
CA VAL A 193 2.56 -17.52 -4.29
C VAL A 193 2.99 -16.96 -2.94
N TYR A 194 3.31 -17.86 -2.00
CA TYR A 194 3.60 -17.53 -0.60
C TYR A 194 4.85 -18.27 -0.10
N GLY A 195 5.33 -17.91 1.09
CA GLY A 195 6.45 -18.57 1.76
C GLY A 195 7.70 -18.61 0.90
N THR A 196 8.35 -19.78 0.82
CA THR A 196 9.60 -19.96 0.05
C THR A 196 9.49 -19.56 -1.41
N GLN A 197 8.33 -19.73 -2.05
CA GLN A 197 8.15 -19.31 -3.44
C GLN A 197 8.16 -17.79 -3.61
N ALA A 198 7.48 -17.06 -2.73
CA ALA A 198 7.53 -15.60 -2.69
C ALA A 198 8.93 -15.09 -2.36
N GLN A 199 9.61 -15.72 -1.39
CA GLN A 199 10.98 -15.39 -1.01
C GLN A 199 11.96 -15.59 -2.18
N ASN A 200 11.78 -16.64 -3.00
CA ASN A 200 12.58 -16.86 -4.19
C ASN A 200 12.40 -15.76 -5.25
N ILE A 201 11.19 -15.21 -5.40
CA ILE A 201 10.91 -14.09 -6.31
C ILE A 201 11.58 -12.81 -5.81
N ILE A 202 11.44 -12.49 -4.51
CA ILE A 202 12.10 -11.34 -3.89
C ILE A 202 13.62 -11.44 -4.06
N ASN A 203 14.20 -12.61 -3.79
CA ASN A 203 15.64 -12.86 -3.96
C ASN A 203 16.08 -12.78 -5.44
N ARG A 204 15.21 -13.17 -6.39
CA ARG A 204 15.48 -13.00 -7.82
C ARG A 204 15.52 -11.52 -8.19
N ALA A 205 14.52 -10.74 -7.79
CA ALA A 205 14.49 -9.30 -8.00
C ALA A 205 15.73 -8.64 -7.38
N ARG A 206 16.08 -9.01 -6.15
CA ARG A 206 17.27 -8.51 -5.44
C ARG A 206 18.59 -8.74 -6.17
N ARG A 207 18.77 -9.92 -6.79
CA ARG A 207 19.97 -10.23 -7.60
C ARG A 207 20.03 -9.41 -8.89
N SER A 208 18.89 -9.02 -9.45
CA SER A 208 18.84 -8.27 -10.72
C SER A 208 19.33 -6.82 -10.61
N ILE A 209 19.34 -6.25 -9.39
CA ILE A 209 19.70 -4.84 -9.13
C ILE A 209 21.21 -4.57 -9.30
N SER A 210 22.06 -5.59 -9.13
CA SER A 210 23.52 -5.46 -9.23
C SER A 210 24.08 -5.81 -10.62
N SER A 211 23.21 -6.18 -11.56
CA SER A 211 23.58 -6.60 -12.92
C SER A 211 23.27 -5.55 -14.01
N ALA A 212 23.04 -4.28 -13.62
CA ALA A 212 22.77 -3.17 -14.53
C ALA A 212 23.88 -2.11 -14.48
#